data_AF-A0A1U7GL10-F1
#
_entry.id   AF-A0A1U7GL10-F1
#
_cell.length_a   1.000
_cell.length_b   1.000
_cell.length_c   1.000
_cell.angle_alpha   90.00
_cell.angle_beta   90.00
_cell.angle_gamma   90.00
#
_symmetry.space_group_name_H-M   'P 1'
#
loop_
_entity.id
_entity.type
_entity.pdbx_description
1 polymer ?
#
loop_
_entity_poly.entity_id
_entity_poly.type
_entity_poly.pdbx_seq_one_letter_code
_entity_poly.pdbx_strand_id
1 'polypeptide(L)'
;MTTTERKIRELAASRIPACVGIDLAGVEHRETGVAVMRDGRLELLVSAGTDEEVLRLAALAGRRGTIAINAPLTRPAGRCCLDDDCPCRHDPGTRSRALERELARLGVPTLATALIKVLARRGERIARALREAGREPLEVYPFATLKLLGLPWRGKRTAEGRREIHRGLRPLVPGLRRPGASEHQLDAVVCALTAHLHRMKLTRTVGLPDEGLMIVPDLEVLTLGYEPHPSGRGLQAVWRRRRRPRARG
;
A
#
# COMPACT_ATOMS: atom_id res chain seq x y z
N MET A 1 19.82 23.03 1.54
CA MET A 1 19.01 21.96 0.92
C MET A 1 19.54 20.61 1.37
N THR A 2 18.72 19.80 2.04
CA THR A 2 19.11 18.50 2.60
C THR A 2 19.36 17.47 1.48
N THR A 3 20.08 16.38 1.77
CA THR A 3 20.27 15.26 0.83
C THR A 3 18.93 14.68 0.36
N THR A 4 17.94 14.62 1.25
CA THR A 4 16.59 14.17 0.95
C THR A 4 15.86 15.09 -0.02
N GLU A 5 15.91 16.42 0.20
CA GLU A 5 15.29 17.40 -0.71
C GLU A 5 15.90 17.36 -2.10
N ARG A 6 17.23 17.21 -2.19
CA ARG A 6 17.93 17.03 -3.47
C ARG A 6 17.40 15.80 -4.21
N LYS A 7 17.26 14.68 -3.49
CA LYS A 7 16.74 13.44 -4.08
C LYS A 7 15.29 13.59 -4.52
N ILE A 8 14.44 14.26 -3.74
CA ILE A 8 13.04 14.52 -4.13
C ILE A 8 12.98 15.34 -5.43
N ARG A 9 13.81 16.38 -5.58
CA ARG A 9 13.87 17.18 -6.82
C ARG A 9 14.31 16.35 -8.02
N GLU A 10 15.35 15.53 -7.87
CA GLU A 10 15.81 14.59 -8.90
C GLU A 10 14.69 13.63 -9.32
N LEU A 11 13.98 13.06 -8.35
CA LEU A 11 12.89 12.12 -8.58
C LEU A 11 11.67 12.78 -9.25
N ALA A 12 11.41 14.05 -8.94
CA ALA A 12 10.33 14.83 -9.55
C ALA A 12 10.63 15.19 -11.01
N ALA A 13 11.91 15.39 -11.37
CA ALA A 13 12.34 15.64 -12.74
C ALA A 13 12.35 14.38 -13.62
N SER A 14 12.34 13.19 -13.00
CA SER A 14 12.34 11.91 -13.73
C SER A 14 11.04 11.70 -14.52
N ARG A 15 11.18 11.29 -15.79
CA ARG A 15 10.06 10.89 -16.64
C ARG A 15 9.69 9.40 -16.50
N ILE A 16 10.48 8.64 -15.75
CA ILE A 16 10.26 7.20 -15.55
C ILE A 16 9.13 7.02 -14.54
N PRO A 17 8.06 6.28 -14.87
CA PRO A 17 6.97 6.02 -13.92
C PRO A 17 7.45 5.30 -12.67
N ALA A 18 6.98 5.75 -11.50
CA ALA A 18 7.28 5.12 -10.21
C ALA A 18 6.03 4.51 -9.56
N CYS A 19 6.28 3.59 -8.64
CA CYS A 19 5.32 3.09 -7.68
C CYS A 19 5.54 3.85 -6.36
N VAL A 20 4.55 4.60 -5.90
CA VAL A 20 4.58 5.29 -4.61
C VAL A 20 3.67 4.56 -3.64
N GLY A 21 4.21 4.14 -2.51
CA GLY A 21 3.49 3.52 -1.42
C GLY A 21 3.37 4.47 -0.24
N ILE A 22 2.17 4.58 0.34
CA ILE A 22 1.85 5.50 1.43
C ILE A 22 1.17 4.73 2.56
N ASP A 23 1.80 4.71 3.74
CA ASP A 23 1.14 4.27 4.98
C ASP A 23 0.57 5.49 5.70
N LEU A 24 -0.70 5.80 5.42
CA LEU A 24 -1.32 7.05 5.85
C LEU A 24 -1.70 7.00 7.33
N ALA A 25 -1.23 7.98 8.11
CA ALA A 25 -1.70 8.17 9.48
C ALA A 25 -3.01 8.94 9.50
N GLY A 26 -3.88 8.68 10.49
CA GLY A 26 -5.18 9.36 10.55
C GLY A 26 -5.11 10.87 10.81
N VAL A 27 -4.02 11.34 11.41
CA VAL A 27 -3.80 12.75 11.80
C VAL A 27 -2.39 13.19 11.40
N GLU A 28 -2.20 14.48 11.12
CA GLU A 28 -0.96 15.01 10.52
C GLU A 28 0.26 14.97 11.44
N HIS A 29 0.07 15.06 12.76
CA HIS A 29 1.17 14.99 13.73
C HIS A 29 1.67 13.55 13.97
N ARG A 30 1.04 12.54 13.35
CA ARG A 30 1.48 11.15 13.37
C ARG A 30 2.22 10.82 12.09
N GLU A 31 3.21 9.95 12.20
CA GLU A 31 4.07 9.58 11.09
C GLU A 31 3.27 8.92 9.95
N THR A 32 3.29 9.52 8.76
CA THR A 32 2.90 8.86 7.51
C THR A 32 4.15 8.39 6.78
N GLY A 33 4.27 7.08 6.54
CA GLY A 33 5.40 6.53 5.78
C GLY A 33 5.19 6.74 4.28
N VAL A 34 6.25 7.10 3.55
CA VAL A 34 6.21 7.20 2.08
C VAL A 34 7.43 6.53 1.45
N ALA A 35 7.19 5.61 0.53
CA ALA A 35 8.20 4.88 -0.23
C ALA A 35 8.02 5.13 -1.73
N VAL A 36 9.12 5.40 -2.43
CA VAL A 36 9.14 5.54 -3.90
C VAL A 36 10.01 4.43 -4.49
N MET A 37 9.42 3.63 -5.37
CA MET A 37 10.09 2.55 -6.08
C MET A 37 10.04 2.76 -7.60
N ARG A 38 11.15 2.50 -8.29
CA ARG A 38 11.24 2.40 -9.75
C ARG A 38 11.90 1.09 -10.13
N ASP A 39 11.33 0.41 -11.12
CA ASP A 39 11.83 -0.87 -11.62
C ASP A 39 12.15 -1.90 -10.52
N GLY A 40 11.24 -1.99 -9.53
CA GLY A 40 11.36 -2.89 -8.39
C GLY A 40 12.35 -2.45 -7.30
N ARG A 41 13.09 -1.36 -7.50
CA ARG A 41 14.07 -0.82 -6.55
C ARG A 41 13.53 0.37 -5.76
N LEU A 42 13.79 0.40 -4.46
CA LEU A 42 13.51 1.54 -3.59
C LEU A 42 14.53 2.68 -3.81
N GLU A 43 14.02 3.87 -4.10
CA GLU A 43 14.83 5.08 -4.36
C GLU A 43 14.69 6.14 -3.26
N LEU A 44 13.53 6.17 -2.58
CA LEU A 44 13.25 7.09 -1.49
C LEU A 44 12.42 6.39 -0.41
N LEU A 45 12.78 6.65 0.85
CA LEU A 45 11.99 6.26 2.01
C LEU A 45 12.05 7.41 3.03
N VAL A 46 10.90 8.03 3.26
CA VAL A 46 10.75 9.23 4.08
C VAL A 46 9.44 9.16 4.86
N SER A 47 9.25 10.13 5.75
CA SER A 47 8.00 10.34 6.46
C SER A 47 7.40 11.69 6.06
N ALA A 48 6.08 11.81 6.14
CA ALA A 48 5.32 13.02 5.87
C ALA A 48 4.32 13.29 7.00
N GLY A 49 3.95 14.57 7.17
CA GLY A 49 2.94 14.99 8.13
C GLY A 49 1.64 15.41 7.45
N THR A 50 1.66 16.54 6.75
CA THR A 50 0.44 17.19 6.23
C THR A 50 -0.09 16.56 4.94
N ASP A 51 -1.36 16.83 4.62
CA ASP A 51 -1.97 16.36 3.37
C ASP A 51 -1.20 16.89 2.14
N GLU A 52 -0.71 18.13 2.16
CA GLU A 52 0.10 18.72 1.07
C GLU A 52 1.42 17.99 0.87
N GLU A 53 2.10 17.59 1.95
CA GLU A 53 3.34 16.83 1.86
C GLU A 53 3.10 15.44 1.28
N VAL A 54 2.03 14.77 1.72
CA VAL A 54 1.61 13.46 1.19
C VAL A 54 1.32 13.56 -0.29
N LEU A 55 0.54 14.55 -0.73
CA LEU A 55 0.20 14.77 -2.14
C LEU A 55 1.45 15.11 -2.98
N ARG A 56 2.35 15.95 -2.47
CA ARG A 56 3.63 16.29 -3.12
C ARG A 56 4.49 15.04 -3.34
N LEU A 57 4.58 14.16 -2.35
CA LEU A 57 5.34 12.92 -2.48
C LEU A 57 4.62 11.89 -3.37
N ALA A 58 3.30 11.81 -3.32
CA ALA A 58 2.48 10.98 -4.22
C ALA A 58 2.69 11.36 -5.70
N ALA A 59 2.86 12.65 -5.99
CA ALA A 59 3.10 13.15 -7.34
C ALA A 59 4.39 12.59 -7.98
N LEU A 60 5.37 12.17 -7.17
CA LEU A 60 6.63 11.54 -7.62
C LEU A 60 6.41 10.24 -8.40
N ALA A 61 5.21 9.64 -8.33
CA ALA A 61 4.80 8.54 -9.19
C ALA A 61 4.94 8.89 -10.69
N GLY A 62 4.80 10.18 -11.05
CA GLY A 62 4.72 10.62 -12.45
C GLY A 62 3.42 10.18 -13.14
N ARG A 63 3.10 10.79 -14.29
CA ARG A 63 1.77 10.66 -14.95
C ARG A 63 1.31 9.22 -15.22
N ARG A 64 2.24 8.32 -15.53
CA ARG A 64 1.96 6.89 -15.78
C ARG A 64 2.35 5.99 -14.61
N GLY A 65 2.63 6.58 -13.45
CA GLY A 65 2.98 5.87 -12.22
C GLY A 65 1.78 5.26 -11.52
N THR A 66 2.04 4.67 -10.38
CA THR A 66 1.02 4.00 -9.57
C THR A 66 1.17 4.48 -8.12
N ILE A 67 0.08 4.92 -7.52
CA ILE A 67 0.03 5.36 -6.12
C ILE A 67 -0.77 4.33 -5.35
N ALA A 68 -0.22 3.76 -4.29
CA ALA A 68 -0.89 2.80 -3.42
C ALA A 68 -0.92 3.33 -1.98
N ILE A 69 -2.11 3.37 -1.39
CA ILE A 69 -2.36 3.99 -0.09
C ILE A 69 -2.97 2.96 0.86
N ASN A 70 -2.37 2.82 2.04
CA ASN A 70 -2.94 2.08 3.17
C ASN A 70 -3.90 2.96 3.96
N ALA A 71 -5.13 3.09 3.47
CA ALA A 71 -6.25 3.71 4.16
C ALA A 71 -7.55 3.36 3.44
N PRO A 72 -8.72 3.39 4.12
CA PRO A 72 -9.99 3.44 3.41
C PRO A 72 -10.05 4.67 2.49
N LEU A 73 -10.28 4.46 1.19
CA LEU A 73 -10.40 5.52 0.20
C LEU A 73 -11.87 5.80 -0.20
N THR A 74 -12.79 5.01 0.34
CA THR A 74 -14.24 5.06 0.11
C THR A 74 -14.99 4.79 1.41
N ARG A 75 -16.28 5.15 1.43
CA ARG A 75 -17.20 4.90 2.55
C ARG A 75 -17.89 3.55 2.41
N PRO A 76 -18.37 2.96 3.52
CA PRO A 76 -19.32 1.85 3.44
C PRO A 76 -20.63 2.26 2.77
N ALA A 77 -21.28 1.30 2.14
CA ALA A 77 -22.54 1.46 1.45
C ALA A 77 -23.59 2.02 2.40
N GLY A 78 -24.44 2.91 1.88
CA GLY A 78 -25.51 3.57 2.62
C GLY A 78 -25.06 4.67 3.59
N ARG A 79 -23.75 4.94 3.71
CA ARG A 79 -23.21 5.97 4.62
C ARG A 79 -22.96 7.28 3.89
N CYS A 80 -23.67 8.34 4.25
CA CYS A 80 -23.37 9.69 3.76
C CYS A 80 -22.13 10.28 4.46
N CYS A 81 -21.85 9.88 5.71
CA CYS A 81 -20.67 10.27 6.47
C CYS A 81 -20.22 9.13 7.41
N LEU A 82 -19.18 9.38 8.22
CA LEU A 82 -18.69 8.42 9.21
C LEU A 82 -18.97 8.88 10.66
N ASP A 83 -19.87 9.84 10.86
CA ASP A 83 -20.27 10.32 12.19
C ASP A 83 -21.12 9.27 12.93
N ASP A 84 -21.06 9.31 14.26
CA ASP A 84 -21.78 8.35 15.09
C ASP A 84 -23.26 8.75 15.30
N ASP A 85 -23.56 10.05 15.27
CA ASP A 85 -24.92 10.59 15.47
C ASP A 85 -25.74 10.70 14.18
N CYS A 86 -25.15 10.38 13.03
CA CYS A 86 -25.86 10.46 11.76
C CYS A 86 -26.78 9.24 11.57
N PRO A 87 -28.05 9.42 11.16
CA PRO A 87 -28.98 8.31 10.89
C PRO A 87 -28.42 7.26 9.91
N CYS A 88 -27.58 7.69 8.96
CA CYS A 88 -26.93 6.80 8.00
C CYS A 88 -26.02 5.74 8.64
N ARG A 89 -25.75 5.80 9.95
CA ARG A 89 -25.03 4.75 10.68
C ARG A 89 -25.83 3.46 10.83
N HIS A 90 -27.15 3.55 10.84
CA HIS A 90 -28.05 2.44 11.16
C HIS A 90 -28.89 1.99 9.96
N ASP A 91 -29.36 2.93 9.14
CA ASP A 91 -30.18 2.66 7.96
C ASP A 91 -29.88 3.71 6.88
N PRO A 92 -29.52 3.34 5.64
CA PRO A 92 -29.21 1.99 5.12
C PRO A 92 -27.75 1.57 5.35
N GLY A 93 -27.02 2.27 6.23
CA GLY A 93 -25.57 2.17 6.27
C GLY A 93 -24.99 0.98 7.03
N THR A 94 -23.82 0.56 6.60
CA THR A 94 -23.04 -0.50 7.25
C THR A 94 -21.79 0.04 7.92
N ARG A 95 -21.26 -0.70 8.91
CA ARG A 95 -19.99 -0.33 9.58
C ARG A 95 -18.76 -0.68 8.75
N SER A 96 -18.83 -1.78 8.00
CA SER A 96 -17.73 -2.32 7.19
C SER A 96 -18.08 -2.30 5.71
N ARG A 97 -17.06 -2.22 4.87
CA ARG A 97 -17.17 -2.39 3.41
C ARG A 97 -17.19 -3.87 3.03
N ALA A 98 -17.71 -4.19 1.84
CA ALA A 98 -17.69 -5.54 1.28
C ALA A 98 -16.27 -6.12 1.23
N LEU A 99 -15.28 -5.31 0.85
CA LEU A 99 -13.87 -5.72 0.82
C LEU A 99 -13.36 -6.16 2.20
N GLU A 100 -13.79 -5.52 3.28
CA GLU A 100 -13.36 -5.86 4.64
C GLU A 100 -13.95 -7.20 5.09
N ARG A 101 -15.23 -7.42 4.78
CA ARG A 101 -15.91 -8.71 5.02
C ARG A 101 -15.29 -9.84 4.20
N GLU A 102 -14.96 -9.57 2.94
CA GLU A 102 -14.32 -10.55 2.05
C GLU A 102 -12.92 -10.92 2.55
N LEU A 103 -12.07 -9.94 2.91
CA LEU A 103 -10.76 -10.21 3.49
C LEU A 103 -10.83 -11.04 4.77
N ALA A 104 -11.79 -10.74 5.65
CA ALA A 104 -11.99 -11.52 6.87
C ALA A 104 -12.29 -13.00 6.57
N ARG A 105 -13.12 -13.29 5.56
CA ARG A 105 -13.40 -14.68 5.10
C ARG A 105 -12.17 -15.37 4.53
N LEU A 106 -11.25 -14.62 3.95
CA LEU A 106 -9.96 -15.09 3.45
C LEU A 106 -8.90 -15.23 4.56
N GLY A 107 -9.29 -15.08 5.83
CA GLY A 107 -8.39 -15.17 6.97
C GLY A 107 -7.49 -13.94 7.13
N VAL A 108 -7.76 -12.82 6.45
CA VAL A 108 -7.02 -11.55 6.57
C VAL A 108 -7.91 -10.54 7.30
N PRO A 109 -7.94 -10.54 8.64
CA PRO A 109 -8.81 -9.63 9.37
C PRO A 109 -8.38 -8.17 9.14
N THR A 110 -9.36 -7.29 8.97
CA THR A 110 -9.19 -5.84 8.90
C THR A 110 -10.27 -5.16 9.74
N LEU A 111 -9.99 -3.97 10.24
CA LEU A 111 -10.97 -3.19 10.99
C LEU A 111 -12.05 -2.67 10.03
N ALA A 112 -13.29 -2.63 10.52
CA ALA A 112 -14.37 -1.99 9.81
C ALA A 112 -14.05 -0.50 9.59
N THR A 113 -14.26 0.04 8.39
CA THR A 113 -13.95 1.45 8.06
C THR A 113 -14.56 2.44 9.06
N ALA A 114 -15.77 2.17 9.56
CA ALA A 114 -16.42 3.01 10.58
C ALA A 114 -15.62 3.11 11.90
N LEU A 115 -14.81 2.11 12.25
CA LEU A 115 -14.01 2.10 13.48
C LEU A 115 -12.74 2.93 13.37
N ILE A 116 -12.28 3.21 12.14
CA ILE A 116 -11.09 4.02 11.84
C ILE A 116 -11.48 5.33 11.16
N LYS A 117 -12.61 5.93 11.56
CA LYS A 117 -13.25 7.08 10.90
C LYS A 117 -12.32 8.28 10.64
N VAL A 118 -11.38 8.55 11.53
CA VAL A 118 -10.43 9.66 11.37
C VAL A 118 -9.48 9.40 10.19
N LEU A 119 -8.91 8.19 10.12
CA LEU A 119 -8.09 7.76 8.99
C LEU A 119 -8.90 7.66 7.70
N ALA A 120 -10.10 7.08 7.75
CA ALA A 120 -10.96 6.94 6.58
C ALA A 120 -11.32 8.30 5.96
N ARG A 121 -11.70 9.30 6.77
CA ARG A 121 -11.96 10.68 6.30
C ARG A 121 -10.73 11.28 5.61
N ARG A 122 -9.54 11.04 6.17
CA ARG A 122 -8.29 11.53 5.58
C ARG A 122 -7.98 10.81 4.27
N GLY A 123 -8.14 9.49 4.22
CA GLY A 123 -7.97 8.67 3.02
C GLY A 123 -8.89 9.12 1.89
N GLU A 124 -10.17 9.37 2.17
CA GLU A 124 -11.13 9.91 1.20
C GLU A 124 -10.71 11.29 0.66
N ARG A 125 -10.25 12.20 1.52
CA ARG A 125 -9.77 13.53 1.08
C ARG A 125 -8.56 13.42 0.16
N ILE A 126 -7.55 12.65 0.56
CA ILE A 126 -6.35 12.41 -0.25
C ILE A 126 -6.72 11.74 -1.58
N ALA A 127 -7.60 10.73 -1.56
CA ALA A 127 -8.03 10.05 -2.76
C ALA A 127 -8.77 10.98 -3.73
N ARG A 128 -9.66 11.82 -3.21
CA ARG A 128 -10.37 12.83 -4.01
C ARG A 128 -9.38 13.82 -4.66
N ALA A 129 -8.45 14.38 -3.90
CA ALA A 129 -7.45 15.31 -4.43
C ALA A 129 -6.57 14.66 -5.53
N LEU A 130 -6.20 13.39 -5.36
CA LEU A 130 -5.47 12.65 -6.40
C LEU A 130 -6.31 12.45 -7.66
N ARG A 131 -7.59 12.09 -7.51
CA ARG A 131 -8.52 11.90 -8.64
C ARG A 131 -8.77 13.20 -9.40
N GLU A 132 -8.96 14.31 -8.69
CA GLU A 132 -9.05 15.66 -9.27
C GLU A 132 -7.78 16.04 -10.05
N ALA A 133 -6.62 15.55 -9.61
CA ALA A 133 -5.35 15.66 -10.34
C ALA A 133 -5.16 14.60 -11.46
N GLY A 134 -6.22 13.86 -11.83
CA GLY A 134 -6.21 12.85 -12.89
C GLY A 134 -5.45 11.56 -12.53
N ARG A 135 -5.34 11.23 -11.25
CA ARG A 135 -4.60 10.06 -10.74
C ARG A 135 -5.52 9.19 -9.91
N GLU A 136 -5.71 7.93 -10.32
CA GLU A 136 -6.49 6.97 -9.50
C GLU A 136 -5.55 6.24 -8.52
N PRO A 137 -5.69 6.45 -7.20
CA PRO A 137 -4.93 5.71 -6.20
C PRO A 137 -5.49 4.29 -6.02
N LEU A 138 -4.59 3.34 -5.77
CA LEU A 138 -4.94 2.00 -5.32
C LEU A 138 -5.12 1.98 -3.80
N GLU A 139 -6.23 1.44 -3.32
CA GLU A 139 -6.35 1.05 -1.93
C GLU A 139 -5.61 -0.28 -1.70
N VAL A 140 -4.71 -0.32 -0.72
CA VAL A 140 -3.93 -1.51 -0.38
C VAL A 140 -3.90 -1.74 1.12
N TYR A 141 -3.56 -2.97 1.54
CA TYR A 141 -3.38 -3.31 2.94
C TYR A 141 -2.05 -4.06 3.14
N PRO A 142 -1.01 -3.43 3.71
CA PRO A 142 0.31 -4.02 3.91
C PRO A 142 0.28 -5.36 4.63
N PHE A 143 -0.57 -5.49 5.65
CA PHE A 143 -0.75 -6.74 6.37
C PHE A 143 -1.24 -7.86 5.45
N ALA A 144 -2.24 -7.60 4.58
CA ALA A 144 -2.71 -8.57 3.60
C ALA A 144 -1.56 -9.02 2.68
N THR A 145 -0.77 -8.07 2.20
CA THR A 145 0.36 -8.35 1.30
C THR A 145 1.42 -9.22 1.98
N LEU A 146 1.87 -8.85 3.18
CA LEU A 146 2.84 -9.65 3.94
C LEU A 146 2.31 -11.05 4.22
N LYS A 147 1.05 -11.16 4.67
CA LYS A 147 0.42 -12.44 5.01
C LYS A 147 0.28 -13.35 3.80
N LEU A 148 -0.24 -12.84 2.67
CA LEU A 148 -0.45 -13.62 1.45
C LEU A 148 0.87 -14.08 0.82
N LEU A 149 1.92 -13.27 0.90
CA LEU A 149 3.25 -13.64 0.40
C LEU A 149 4.05 -14.53 1.37
N GLY A 150 3.49 -14.89 2.53
CA GLY A 150 4.19 -15.69 3.54
C GLY A 150 5.39 -14.98 4.18
N LEU A 151 5.39 -13.64 4.19
CA LEU A 151 6.45 -12.83 4.77
C LEU A 151 6.22 -12.62 6.28
N PRO A 152 7.26 -12.26 7.05
CA PRO A 152 7.07 -11.83 8.43
C PRO A 152 6.09 -10.66 8.51
N TRP A 153 5.18 -10.69 9.48
CA TRP A 153 4.16 -9.65 9.69
C TRP A 153 3.89 -9.34 11.16
N ARG A 154 4.41 -10.16 12.09
CA ARG A 154 4.22 -10.01 13.53
C ARG A 154 5.21 -8.99 14.10
N GLY A 155 4.86 -8.40 15.25
CA GLY A 155 5.82 -7.63 16.05
C GLY A 155 6.25 -6.29 15.45
N LYS A 156 5.47 -5.65 14.56
CA LYS A 156 5.80 -4.32 13.98
C LYS A 156 6.10 -3.24 15.02
N ARG A 157 5.49 -3.35 16.20
CA ARG A 157 5.72 -2.41 17.32
C ARG A 157 7.07 -2.63 18.02
N THR A 158 7.70 -3.79 17.88
CA THR A 158 9.01 -4.08 18.48
C THR A 158 10.13 -3.89 17.47
N ALA A 159 11.32 -3.53 17.94
CA ALA A 159 12.49 -3.37 17.06
C ALA A 159 12.89 -4.70 16.40
N GLU A 160 12.70 -5.83 17.09
CA GLU A 160 12.99 -7.16 16.57
C GLU A 160 12.04 -7.56 15.43
N GLY A 161 10.72 -7.40 15.61
CA GLY A 161 9.76 -7.71 14.56
C GLY A 161 9.95 -6.82 13.33
N ARG A 162 10.28 -5.53 13.52
CA ARG A 162 10.67 -4.66 12.38
C ARG A 162 11.91 -5.15 11.66
N ARG A 163 12.94 -5.64 12.37
CA ARG A 163 14.13 -6.23 11.75
C ARG A 163 13.81 -7.49 10.97
N GLU A 164 12.90 -8.34 11.46
CA GLU A 164 12.44 -9.53 10.73
C GLU A 164 11.71 -9.17 9.45
N ILE A 165 10.75 -8.25 9.51
CA ILE A 165 10.02 -7.75 8.35
C ILE A 165 10.99 -7.13 7.34
N HIS A 166 11.89 -6.27 7.81
CA HIS A 166 12.93 -5.69 6.96
C HIS A 166 13.77 -6.78 6.27
N ARG A 167 14.26 -7.79 7.00
CA ARG A 167 15.01 -8.92 6.41
C ARG A 167 14.20 -9.67 5.35
N GLY A 168 12.92 -9.94 5.64
CA GLY A 168 12.01 -10.59 4.70
C GLY A 168 11.77 -9.79 3.43
N LEU A 169 11.72 -8.45 3.52
CA LEU A 169 11.49 -7.56 2.37
C LEU A 169 12.75 -7.32 1.51
N ARG A 170 13.96 -7.44 2.07
CA ARG A 170 15.20 -7.09 1.35
C ARG A 170 15.39 -7.82 0.00
N PRO A 171 15.10 -9.12 -0.14
CA PRO A 171 15.22 -9.80 -1.44
C PRO A 171 14.17 -9.31 -2.46
N LEU A 172 13.03 -8.79 -1.99
CA LEU A 172 11.91 -8.34 -2.81
C LEU A 172 12.06 -6.87 -3.23
N VAL A 173 12.75 -6.07 -2.41
CA VAL A 173 12.89 -4.62 -2.58
C VAL A 173 14.37 -4.24 -2.52
N PRO A 174 15.12 -4.41 -3.63
CA PRO A 174 16.46 -3.86 -3.76
C PRO A 174 16.48 -2.37 -3.39
N GLY A 175 17.52 -1.92 -2.68
CA GLY A 175 17.61 -0.53 -2.20
C GLY A 175 17.07 -0.31 -0.79
N LEU A 176 16.33 -1.27 -0.21
CA LEU A 176 15.99 -1.25 1.22
C LEU A 176 17.24 -1.52 2.08
N ARG A 177 17.89 -0.42 2.49
CA ARG A 177 19.17 -0.44 3.23
C ARG A 177 19.06 -0.02 4.70
N ARG A 178 17.90 0.49 5.13
CA ARG A 178 17.71 1.08 6.46
C ARG A 178 17.06 0.06 7.42
N PRO A 179 17.84 -0.72 8.18
CA PRO A 179 17.29 -1.72 9.12
C PRO A 179 16.50 -1.10 10.28
N GLY A 180 16.67 0.21 10.53
CA GLY A 180 15.95 0.97 11.55
C GLY A 180 14.67 1.65 11.06
N ALA A 181 14.14 1.30 9.89
CA ALA A 181 12.87 1.85 9.40
C ALA A 181 11.73 1.65 10.43
N SER A 182 10.87 2.65 10.57
CA SER A 182 9.69 2.61 11.44
C SER A 182 8.66 1.60 10.91
N GLU A 183 7.63 1.29 11.71
CA GLU A 183 6.53 0.44 11.24
C GLU A 183 5.82 1.07 10.04
N HIS A 184 5.62 2.40 10.07
CA HIS A 184 5.00 3.15 9.00
C HIS A 184 5.83 3.17 7.72
N GLN A 185 7.14 3.33 7.85
CA GLN A 185 8.05 3.27 6.71
C GLN A 185 8.09 1.87 6.08
N LEU A 186 8.09 0.81 6.89
CA LEU A 186 8.03 -0.56 6.37
C LEU A 186 6.70 -0.82 5.66
N ASP A 187 5.58 -0.38 6.23
CA ASP A 187 4.26 -0.54 5.61
C ASP A 187 4.12 0.27 4.31
N ALA A 188 4.75 1.45 4.23
CA ALA A 188 4.86 2.21 2.98
C ALA A 188 5.67 1.47 1.90
N VAL A 189 6.77 0.79 2.28
CA VAL A 189 7.54 -0.07 1.36
C VAL A 189 6.67 -1.22 0.85
N VAL A 190 5.88 -1.85 1.72
CA VAL A 190 4.95 -2.91 1.30
C VAL A 190 3.88 -2.36 0.36
N CYS A 191 3.33 -1.16 0.61
CA CYS A 191 2.39 -0.51 -0.31
C CYS A 191 3.01 -0.31 -1.71
N ALA A 192 4.25 0.18 -1.77
CA ALA A 192 4.96 0.41 -3.02
C ALA A 192 5.25 -0.91 -3.76
N LEU A 193 5.57 -1.97 -3.01
CA LEU A 193 5.72 -3.32 -3.54
C LEU A 193 4.38 -3.83 -4.13
N THR A 194 3.25 -3.64 -3.45
CA THR A 194 1.93 -4.02 -3.97
C THR A 194 1.58 -3.28 -5.25
N ALA A 195 1.89 -1.97 -5.34
CA ALA A 195 1.77 -1.21 -6.58
C ALA A 195 2.66 -1.78 -7.70
N HIS A 196 3.88 -2.19 -7.39
CA HIS A 196 4.78 -2.81 -8.36
C HIS A 196 4.24 -4.16 -8.88
N LEU A 197 3.76 -5.02 -7.97
CA LEU A 197 3.06 -6.27 -8.33
C LEU A 197 1.82 -5.99 -9.21
N HIS A 198 1.07 -4.93 -8.92
CA HIS A 198 -0.11 -4.55 -9.68
C HIS A 198 0.24 -4.15 -11.12
N ARG A 199 1.32 -3.38 -11.33
CA ARG A 199 1.83 -3.07 -12.67
C ARG A 199 2.25 -4.33 -13.42
N MET A 200 2.84 -5.29 -12.70
CA MET A 200 3.13 -6.62 -13.22
C MET A 200 1.88 -7.51 -13.32
N LYS A 201 0.65 -7.04 -13.10
CA LYS A 201 -0.57 -7.87 -13.19
C LYS A 201 -0.47 -9.17 -12.36
N LEU A 202 0.11 -9.08 -11.16
CA LEU A 202 0.29 -10.17 -10.20
C LEU A 202 -0.58 -9.97 -8.94
N THR A 203 -1.67 -9.21 -9.11
CA THR A 203 -2.60 -8.83 -8.05
C THR A 203 -4.03 -9.08 -8.52
N ARG A 204 -4.93 -9.21 -7.56
CA ARG A 204 -6.38 -9.24 -7.77
C ARG A 204 -7.05 -8.17 -6.93
N THR A 205 -8.29 -7.86 -7.29
CA THR A 205 -9.19 -6.98 -6.55
C THR A 205 -9.99 -7.77 -5.52
N VAL A 206 -10.35 -7.10 -4.43
CA VAL A 206 -11.24 -7.59 -3.36
C VAL A 206 -12.26 -6.49 -3.10
N GLY A 207 -13.54 -6.84 -2.94
CA GLY A 207 -14.62 -5.88 -2.75
C GLY A 207 -15.55 -5.67 -3.95
N LEU A 208 -16.33 -4.59 -3.87
CA LEU A 208 -17.34 -4.20 -4.86
C LEU A 208 -17.01 -2.81 -5.41
N PRO A 209 -17.10 -2.58 -6.74
CA PRO A 209 -16.78 -1.28 -7.33
C PRO A 209 -17.48 -0.09 -6.65
N ASP A 210 -18.77 -0.22 -6.33
CA ASP A 210 -19.58 0.85 -5.73
C ASP A 210 -19.21 1.18 -4.28
N GLU A 211 -18.50 0.28 -3.60
CA GLU A 211 -18.09 0.43 -2.20
C GLU A 211 -16.56 0.54 -2.05
N GLY A 212 -15.83 0.49 -3.18
CA GLY A 212 -14.37 0.50 -3.24
C GLY A 212 -13.76 -0.89 -3.41
N LEU A 213 -12.60 -0.91 -4.07
CA LEU A 213 -11.81 -2.10 -4.35
C LEU A 213 -10.45 -2.00 -3.67
N MET A 214 -10.00 -3.08 -3.05
CA MET A 214 -8.65 -3.21 -2.54
C MET A 214 -7.80 -4.13 -3.42
N ILE A 215 -6.55 -3.75 -3.63
CA ILE A 215 -5.58 -4.53 -4.39
C ILE A 215 -4.73 -5.40 -3.46
N VAL A 216 -4.70 -6.70 -3.71
CA VAL A 216 -3.90 -7.69 -2.96
C VAL A 216 -3.16 -8.62 -3.91
N PRO A 217 -2.05 -9.27 -3.49
CA PRO A 217 -1.38 -10.30 -4.27
C PRO A 217 -2.33 -11.43 -4.70
N ASP A 218 -2.21 -11.88 -5.95
CA ASP A 218 -3.01 -12.97 -6.50
C ASP A 218 -2.21 -14.27 -6.51
N LEU A 219 -2.42 -15.12 -5.50
CA LEU A 219 -1.69 -16.38 -5.33
C LEU A 219 -2.06 -17.45 -6.37
N GLU A 220 -3.11 -17.27 -7.17
CA GLU A 220 -3.44 -18.19 -8.26
C GLU A 220 -2.52 -17.97 -9.46
N VAL A 221 -2.05 -16.75 -9.67
CA VAL A 221 -1.16 -16.38 -10.78
C VAL A 221 0.26 -16.10 -10.33
N LEU A 222 0.50 -15.81 -9.05
CA LEU A 222 1.79 -15.46 -8.49
C LEU A 222 2.44 -16.65 -7.79
N THR A 223 3.73 -16.86 -8.06
CA THR A 223 4.61 -17.64 -7.19
C THR A 223 5.84 -16.83 -6.87
N LEU A 224 6.15 -16.72 -5.59
CA LEU A 224 7.36 -16.10 -5.07
C LEU A 224 8.43 -17.18 -4.93
N GLY A 225 9.51 -17.05 -5.69
CA GLY A 225 10.73 -17.84 -5.53
C GLY A 225 11.91 -16.96 -5.14
N TYR A 226 13.04 -17.59 -4.82
CA TYR A 226 14.29 -16.91 -4.52
C TYR A 226 15.43 -17.54 -5.32
N GLU A 227 16.29 -16.70 -5.86
CA GLU A 227 17.48 -17.09 -6.62
C GLU A 227 18.70 -16.36 -6.05
N PRO A 228 19.93 -16.88 -6.23
CA PRO A 228 21.15 -16.16 -5.85
C PRO A 228 21.19 -14.78 -6.53
N HIS A 229 21.50 -13.73 -5.76
CA HIS A 229 21.59 -12.38 -6.31
C HIS A 229 22.75 -12.31 -7.33
N PRO A 230 22.60 -11.64 -8.50
CA PRO A 230 23.64 -11.59 -9.54
C PRO A 230 25.01 -11.07 -9.08
N SER A 231 25.06 -10.28 -8.00
CA SER A 231 26.32 -9.84 -7.39
C SER A 231 27.01 -10.89 -6.51
N GLY A 232 26.50 -12.12 -6.45
CA GLY A 232 27.02 -13.21 -5.62
C GLY A 232 26.75 -13.07 -4.11
N ARG A 233 25.96 -12.07 -3.67
CA ARG A 233 25.69 -11.80 -2.25
C ARG A 233 24.19 -11.81 -1.95
N GLY A 234 23.73 -12.83 -1.25
CA GLY A 234 22.35 -12.96 -0.79
C GLY A 234 21.40 -13.49 -1.87
N LEU A 235 20.10 -13.33 -1.62
CA LEU A 235 19.02 -13.79 -2.51
C LEU A 235 18.30 -12.61 -3.15
N GLN A 236 17.74 -12.85 -4.33
CA GLN A 236 16.80 -11.98 -5.02
C GLN A 236 15.47 -12.71 -5.18
N ALA A 237 14.36 -12.01 -4.92
CA ALA A 237 13.03 -12.54 -5.20
C ALA A 237 12.78 -12.60 -6.70
N VAL A 238 12.18 -13.71 -7.14
CA VAL A 238 11.75 -13.91 -8.52
C VAL A 238 10.26 -14.18 -8.55
N TRP A 239 9.55 -13.37 -9.34
CA TRP A 239 8.12 -13.46 -9.51
C TRP A 239 7.80 -14.33 -10.72
N ARG A 240 7.24 -15.53 -10.49
CA ARG A 240 6.85 -16.44 -11.56
C ARG A 240 5.34 -16.36 -11.77
N ARG A 241 4.94 -16.19 -13.03
CA ARG A 241 3.53 -16.28 -13.43
C ARG A 241 3.13 -17.74 -13.60
N ARG A 242 2.10 -18.17 -12.89
CA ARG A 242 1.38 -19.40 -13.22
C ARG A 242 0.47 -19.14 -14.42
N ARG A 243 0.38 -20.12 -15.32
CA ARG A 243 -0.73 -20.12 -16.30
C ARG A 243 -2.01 -20.32 -15.49
N ARG A 244 -2.99 -19.42 -15.65
CA ARG A 244 -4.32 -19.65 -15.06
C ARG A 244 -4.82 -21.01 -15.54
N PRO A 245 -5.34 -21.88 -14.65
CA PRO A 245 -6.07 -23.05 -15.10
C PRO A 245 -7.17 -22.57 -16.06
N ARG A 246 -7.34 -23.22 -17.21
CA ARG A 246 -8.52 -22.94 -18.06
C ARG A 246 -9.74 -23.19 -17.18
N ALA A 247 -10.65 -22.21 -17.10
CA ALA A 247 -11.94 -22.41 -16.46
C ALA A 247 -12.56 -23.65 -17.10
N ARG A 248 -12.91 -24.65 -16.27
CA ARG A 248 -13.76 -25.74 -16.74
C ARG A 248 -15.13 -25.08 -16.99
N GLY A 249 -15.48 -24.98 -18.27
CA GLY A 249 -16.79 -24.51 -18.71
C GLY A 249 -17.89 -25.48 -18.32
#